data_AF-A0A959KWT3-F1
#
_entry.id   AF-A0A959KWT3-F1
#
_cell.length_a   1.000
_cell.length_b   1.000
_cell.length_c   1.000
_cell.angle_alpha   90.00
_cell.angle_beta   90.00
_cell.angle_gamma   90.00
#
_symmetry.space_group_name_H-M   'P 1'
#
loop_
_entity.id
_entity.type
_entity.pdbx_description
1 polymer ?
#
loop_
_entity_poly.entity_id
_entity_poly.type
_entity_poly.pdbx_seq_one_letter_code
_entity_poly.pdbx_strand_id
1 'polypeptide(L)'
;MAGNAGLLKHAANVSGCGRAIEGLFRDAGFPEGLFLFLPIGSERVAQLLQHPKVRAATLTGSEKAGRAVAREAGNLIKKTVLELGGSDAYLVLEDADLELAARVCAQSRLINAGQ
;
A
#
# COMPACT_ATOMS: atom_id res chain seq x y z
N MET A 1 -16.11 -10.32 -4.12
CA MET A 1 -15.02 -9.72 -4.92
C MET A 1 -15.61 -8.95 -6.10
N ALA A 2 -14.96 -7.87 -6.55
CA ALA A 2 -15.46 -7.02 -7.64
C ALA A 2 -15.15 -7.51 -9.07
N GLY A 3 -14.43 -8.63 -9.22
CA GLY A 3 -14.18 -9.26 -10.53
C GLY A 3 -13.00 -8.69 -11.35
N ASN A 4 -12.10 -7.90 -10.74
CA ASN A 4 -10.92 -7.35 -11.42
C ASN A 4 -9.71 -8.29 -11.31
N ALA A 5 -8.79 -8.19 -12.28
CA ALA A 5 -7.43 -8.71 -12.14
C ALA A 5 -6.55 -7.75 -11.31
N GLY A 6 -5.54 -8.28 -10.62
CA GLY A 6 -4.65 -7.55 -9.72
C GLY A 6 -3.18 -7.65 -10.13
N LEU A 7 -2.47 -6.52 -10.07
CA LEU A 7 -1.01 -6.47 -10.18
C LEU A 7 -0.46 -5.93 -8.87
N LEU A 8 0.38 -6.70 -8.19
CA LEU A 8 0.97 -6.34 -6.91
C LEU A 8 2.44 -5.98 -7.09
N LYS A 9 2.81 -4.73 -6.79
CA LYS A 9 4.22 -4.33 -6.62
C LYS A 9 4.46 -4.02 -5.16
N HIS A 10 5.18 -4.89 -4.47
CA HIS A 10 5.57 -4.70 -3.06
C HIS A 10 6.90 -3.94 -2.93
N ALA A 11 7.22 -3.52 -1.72
CA ALA A 11 8.55 -3.03 -1.40
C ALA A 11 9.58 -4.17 -1.53
N ALA A 12 10.79 -3.84 -1.97
CA ALA A 12 11.80 -4.84 -2.33
C ALA A 12 12.22 -5.74 -1.15
N ASN A 13 12.20 -5.18 0.07
CA ASN A 13 12.54 -5.86 1.32
C ASN A 13 11.51 -6.93 1.75
N VAL A 14 10.33 -6.97 1.14
CA VAL A 14 9.25 -7.93 1.47
C VAL A 14 8.76 -8.71 0.23
N SER A 15 9.61 -8.86 -0.78
CA SER A 15 9.27 -9.55 -2.03
C SER A 15 8.83 -11.01 -1.85
N GLY A 16 9.31 -11.69 -0.80
CA GLY A 16 8.86 -13.04 -0.44
C GLY A 16 7.36 -13.11 -0.15
N CYS A 17 6.81 -12.10 0.53
CA CYS A 17 5.36 -12.02 0.81
C CYS A 17 4.56 -11.87 -0.50
N GLY A 18 5.03 -11.03 -1.42
CA GLY A 18 4.38 -10.84 -2.73
C GLY A 18 4.28 -12.15 -3.52
N ARG A 19 5.38 -12.93 -3.59
CA ARG A 19 5.40 -14.24 -4.23
C ARG A 19 4.48 -15.25 -3.54
N ALA A 20 4.48 -15.26 -2.21
CA ALA A 20 3.61 -16.15 -1.44
C ALA A 20 2.12 -15.85 -1.71
N ILE A 21 1.74 -14.57 -1.75
CA ILE A 21 0.37 -14.15 -2.06
C ILE A 21 -0.04 -14.61 -3.47
N GLU A 22 0.78 -14.37 -4.49
CA GLU A 22 0.52 -14.88 -5.85
C GLU A 22 0.38 -16.41 -5.88
N GLY A 23 1.25 -17.12 -5.15
CA GLY A 23 1.16 -18.57 -4.97
C GLY A 23 -0.18 -19.01 -4.40
N LEU A 24 -0.68 -18.33 -3.37
CA LEU A 24 -1.98 -18.62 -2.76
C LEU A 24 -3.15 -18.47 -3.74
N PHE A 25 -3.13 -17.49 -4.64
CA PHE A 25 -4.15 -17.35 -5.69
C PHE A 25 -4.14 -18.56 -6.64
N ARG A 26 -2.96 -19.00 -7.04
CA ARG A 26 -2.82 -20.19 -7.89
C ARG A 26 -3.29 -21.46 -7.18
N ASP A 27 -2.86 -21.65 -5.93
CA ASP A 27 -3.21 -22.84 -5.14
C ASP A 27 -4.70 -22.90 -4.80
N ALA A 28 -5.37 -21.74 -4.70
CA ALA A 28 -6.82 -21.63 -4.55
C ALA A 28 -7.61 -21.87 -5.85
N GLY A 29 -6.95 -22.15 -6.98
CA GLY A 29 -7.59 -22.49 -8.25
C GLY A 29 -8.13 -21.29 -9.04
N PHE A 30 -7.65 -20.07 -8.77
CA PHE A 30 -8.01 -18.91 -9.58
C PHE A 30 -7.42 -19.02 -11.01
N PRO A 31 -8.05 -18.37 -12.01
CA PRO A 31 -7.50 -18.30 -13.35
C PRO A 31 -6.06 -17.80 -13.39
N GLU A 32 -5.26 -18.38 -14.28
CA GLU A 32 -3.87 -17.96 -14.49
C GLU A 32 -3.79 -16.47 -14.83
N GLY A 33 -2.89 -15.75 -14.16
CA GLY A 33 -2.69 -14.32 -14.35
C GLY A 33 -3.78 -13.42 -13.77
N LEU A 34 -4.76 -13.96 -13.03
CA LEU A 34 -5.75 -13.12 -12.33
C LEU A 34 -5.09 -12.20 -11.30
N PHE A 35 -4.06 -12.70 -10.61
CA PHE A 35 -3.26 -11.93 -9.67
C PHE A 35 -1.78 -12.20 -9.94
N LEU A 36 -1.01 -11.14 -10.21
CA LEU A 36 0.42 -11.25 -10.50
C LEU A 36 1.25 -10.42 -9.53
N PHE A 37 2.34 -10.97 -9.03
CA PHE A 37 3.35 -10.21 -8.32
C PHE A 37 4.41 -9.67 -9.29
N LEU A 38 4.66 -8.36 -9.24
CA LEU A 38 5.62 -7.65 -10.08
C LEU A 38 6.82 -7.18 -9.24
N PRO A 39 7.94 -7.93 -9.21
CA PRO A 39 9.17 -7.53 -8.53
C PRO A 39 9.95 -6.50 -9.36
N ILE A 40 9.32 -5.37 -9.65
CA ILE A 40 9.89 -4.28 -10.46
C ILE A 40 10.29 -3.08 -9.58
N GLY A 41 11.26 -2.30 -10.05
CA GLY A 41 11.62 -1.02 -9.43
C GLY A 41 10.54 0.06 -9.63
N SER A 42 10.56 1.06 -8.76
CA SER A 42 9.56 2.14 -8.76
C SER A 42 9.60 2.99 -10.03
N GLU A 43 10.73 3.07 -10.71
CA GLU A 43 10.93 3.76 -11.99
C GLU A 43 10.06 3.20 -13.13
N ARG A 44 9.66 1.92 -13.05
CA ARG A 44 8.79 1.28 -14.04
C ARG A 44 7.29 1.48 -13.78
N VAL A 45 6.91 2.03 -12.63
CA VAL A 45 5.50 2.19 -12.25
C VAL A 45 4.77 3.16 -13.18
N ALA A 46 5.42 4.24 -13.63
CA ALA A 46 4.82 5.18 -14.57
C ALA A 46 4.49 4.49 -15.91
N GLN A 47 5.41 3.69 -16.45
CA GLN A 47 5.19 2.90 -17.65
C GLN A 47 4.04 1.90 -17.46
N LEU A 48 3.94 1.26 -16.29
CA LEU A 48 2.84 0.35 -15.97
C LEU A 48 1.49 1.10 -15.96
N LEU A 49 1.46 2.28 -15.36
CA LEU A 49 0.28 3.16 -15.37
C LEU A 49 -0.12 3.59 -16.77
N GLN A 50 0.80 3.73 -17.72
CA GLN A 50 0.46 4.08 -19.11
C GLN A 50 -0.22 2.92 -19.87
N HIS A 51 -0.05 1.67 -19.41
CA HIS A 51 -0.61 0.52 -20.10
C HIS A 51 -2.15 0.58 -20.15
N PRO A 52 -2.80 0.39 -21.32
CA PRO A 52 -4.25 0.62 -21.48
C PRO A 52 -5.13 -0.34 -20.66
N LYS A 53 -4.61 -1.53 -20.34
CA LYS A 53 -5.30 -2.51 -19.47
C LYS A 53 -5.26 -2.16 -17.98
N VAL A 54 -4.34 -1.30 -17.54
CA VAL A 54 -4.33 -0.83 -16.14
C VAL A 54 -5.37 0.28 -16.01
N ARG A 55 -6.42 0.07 -15.23
CA ARG A 55 -7.57 1.01 -15.14
C ARG A 55 -7.52 1.91 -13.90
N ALA A 56 -6.81 1.49 -12.87
CA ALA A 56 -6.70 2.19 -11.60
C ALA A 56 -5.39 1.81 -10.90
N ALA A 57 -5.02 2.60 -9.89
CA ALA A 57 -3.92 2.26 -9.00
C ALA A 57 -4.29 2.52 -7.54
N THR A 58 -3.73 1.71 -6.66
CA THR A 58 -3.74 1.96 -5.22
C THR A 58 -2.31 1.93 -4.72
N LEU A 59 -1.97 2.86 -3.82
CA LEU A 59 -0.65 2.95 -3.24
C LEU A 59 -0.79 3.18 -1.74
N THR A 60 -0.12 2.35 -0.95
CA THR A 60 0.20 2.63 0.45
C THR A 60 1.70 2.93 0.55
N GLY A 61 2.07 4.10 1.06
CA GLY A 61 3.49 4.45 1.17
C GLY A 61 3.78 5.94 1.37
N SER A 62 4.97 6.38 0.98
CA SER A 62 5.41 7.76 1.22
C SER A 62 4.65 8.77 0.37
N GLU A 63 4.53 10.01 0.86
CA GLU A 63 3.97 11.12 0.08
C GLU A 63 4.69 11.31 -1.25
N LYS A 64 6.02 11.13 -1.30
CA LYS A 64 6.82 11.24 -2.52
C LYS A 64 6.35 10.25 -3.58
N ALA A 65 6.14 8.98 -3.20
CA ALA A 65 5.62 7.96 -4.10
C ALA A 65 4.16 8.26 -4.49
N GLY A 66 3.34 8.68 -3.53
CA GLY A 66 1.95 9.10 -3.76
C GLY A 66 1.84 10.20 -4.80
N ARG A 67 2.64 11.26 -4.67
CA ARG A 67 2.64 12.41 -5.58
C ARG A 67 3.03 12.01 -7.00
N ALA A 68 3.99 11.08 -7.16
CA ALA A 68 4.38 10.55 -8.46
C ALA A 68 3.28 9.72 -9.12
N VAL A 69 2.65 8.81 -8.38
CA VAL A 69 1.52 7.99 -8.86
C VAL A 69 0.32 8.88 -9.20
N ALA A 70 -0.02 9.83 -8.33
CA ALA A 70 -1.13 10.76 -8.52
C ALA A 70 -0.96 11.60 -9.79
N ARG A 71 0.25 12.13 -10.03
CA ARG A 71 0.57 12.92 -11.21
C ARG A 71 0.37 12.12 -12.48
N GLU A 72 0.96 10.93 -12.57
CA GLU A 72 0.89 10.11 -13.78
C GLU A 72 -0.53 9.59 -14.02
N ALA A 73 -1.18 9.05 -12.99
CA ALA A 73 -2.55 8.55 -13.10
C ALA A 73 -3.54 9.68 -13.42
N GLY A 74 -3.36 10.87 -12.86
CA GLY A 74 -4.17 12.06 -13.15
C GLY A 74 -4.06 12.48 -14.60
N ASN A 75 -2.85 12.54 -15.17
CA ASN A 75 -2.63 12.83 -16.59
C ASN A 75 -3.33 11.83 -17.52
N LEU A 76 -3.50 10.59 -17.07
CA LEU A 76 -4.12 9.50 -17.81
C LEU A 76 -5.62 9.30 -17.48
N ILE A 77 -6.18 10.12 -16.58
CA ILE A 77 -7.55 10.01 -16.07
C ILE A 77 -7.84 8.60 -15.51
N LYS A 78 -6.92 8.07 -14.70
CA LYS A 78 -7.05 6.78 -14.01
C LYS A 78 -7.40 6.98 -12.55
N LYS A 79 -8.33 6.16 -12.04
CA LYS A 79 -8.76 6.23 -10.64
C LYS A 79 -7.60 5.87 -9.72
N THR A 80 -7.42 6.63 -8.65
CA THR A 80 -6.41 6.35 -7.62
C THR A 80 -7.02 6.32 -6.22
N VAL A 81 -6.42 5.51 -5.35
CA VAL A 81 -6.59 5.56 -3.89
C VAL A 81 -5.18 5.59 -3.29
N LEU A 82 -4.89 6.59 -2.47
CA LEU A 82 -3.55 6.86 -1.96
C LEU A 82 -3.58 6.93 -0.43
N GLU A 83 -3.04 5.91 0.21
CA GLU A 83 -2.86 5.84 1.66
C GLU A 83 -1.42 6.26 1.98
N LEU A 84 -1.24 7.52 2.33
CA LEU A 84 0.09 8.14 2.44
C LEU A 84 0.53 8.26 3.91
N GLY A 85 1.78 8.68 4.11
CA GLY A 85 2.33 8.89 5.45
C GLY A 85 1.43 9.79 6.30
N GLY A 86 1.20 9.37 7.54
CA GLY A 86 0.43 10.10 8.54
C GLY A 86 1.30 10.56 9.70
N SER A 87 0.81 11.54 10.44
CA SER A 87 1.34 11.91 11.75
C SER A 87 0.18 11.90 12.74
N ASP A 88 0.01 10.77 13.42
CA ASP A 88 -1.10 10.58 14.34
C ASP A 88 -0.79 11.25 15.68
N ALA A 89 -1.57 12.26 16.03
CA ALA A 89 -1.43 13.01 17.28
C ALA A 89 -2.20 12.31 18.40
N TYR A 90 -1.66 12.40 19.62
CA TYR A 90 -2.37 12.02 20.84
C TYR A 90 -3.05 13.24 21.46
N LEU A 91 -4.30 13.09 21.86
CA LEU A 91 -5.03 14.07 22.65
C LEU A 91 -5.30 13.48 24.03
N VAL A 92 -4.75 14.09 25.07
CA VAL A 92 -4.94 13.69 26.47
C VAL A 92 -5.71 14.82 27.17
N LEU A 93 -6.94 14.51 27.59
CA LEU A 93 -7.84 15.48 28.24
C LEU A 93 -7.64 15.50 29.76
N GLU A 94 -8.22 16.50 30.42
CA GLU A 94 -8.04 16.74 31.86
C GLU A 94 -8.52 15.59 32.77
N ASP A 95 -9.46 14.78 32.29
CA ASP A 95 -10.09 13.66 32.99
C ASP A 95 -9.47 12.30 32.60
N ALA A 96 -8.41 12.31 31.79
CA ALA A 96 -7.77 11.08 31.33
C ALA A 96 -6.96 10.38 32.43
N ASP A 97 -7.01 9.04 32.43
CA ASP A 97 -6.06 8.23 33.19
C ASP A 97 -4.64 8.38 32.58
N LEU A 98 -3.79 9.14 33.26
CA LEU A 98 -2.45 9.48 32.78
C LEU A 98 -1.51 8.27 32.71
N GLU A 99 -1.65 7.30 33.60
CA GLU A 99 -0.81 6.09 33.61
C GLU A 99 -1.17 5.19 32.43
N LEU A 100 -2.46 5.03 32.16
CA LEU A 100 -2.93 4.33 30.96
C LEU A 100 -2.49 5.07 29.70
N ALA A 101 -2.67 6.38 29.64
CA ALA A 101 -2.32 7.21 28.49
C ALA A 101 -0.81 7.11 28.18
N ALA A 102 0.06 7.30 29.17
CA ALA A 102 1.50 7.21 28.99
C ALA A 102 1.93 5.85 28.42
N ARG A 103 1.41 4.75 28.98
CA ARG A 103 1.70 3.39 28.53
C ARG A 103 1.25 3.15 27.09
N VAL A 104 0.01 3.51 26.75
CA VAL A 104 -0.56 3.29 25.41
C VAL A 104 0.12 4.17 24.36
N CYS A 105 0.41 5.43 24.68
CA CYS A 105 1.12 6.34 23.79
C CYS A 105 2.52 5.82 23.48
N ALA A 106 3.29 5.41 24.49
CA ALA A 106 4.62 4.84 24.29
C ALA A 106 4.57 3.55 23.47
N GLN A 107 3.65 2.63 23.78
CA GLN A 107 3.50 1.36 23.06
C GLN A 107 3.11 1.58 21.60
N SER A 108 2.07 2.37 21.34
CA SER A 108 1.56 2.61 19.99
C SER A 108 2.56 3.38 19.12
N ARG A 109 3.37 4.27 19.71
CA ARG A 109 4.40 4.98 18.95
C ARG A 109 5.61 4.11 18.59
N LEU A 110 5.91 3.09 19.38
CA LEU A 110 7.13 2.28 19.27
C LEU A 110 6.88 0.86 18.75
N ILE A 111 5.62 0.42 18.63
CA ILE A 111 5.30 -0.86 17.99
C ILE A 111 5.89 -0.88 16.58
N ASN A 112 6.41 -2.03 16.16
CA ASN A 112 7.12 -2.17 14.89
C ASN A 112 8.29 -1.16 14.71
N ALA A 113 8.96 -0.79 15.81
CA ALA A 113 9.98 0.25 15.85
C ALA A 113 9.49 1.63 15.35
N GLY A 114 8.18 1.89 15.44
CA GLY A 114 7.55 3.14 15.00
C GLY A 114 7.37 3.26 13.48
N GLN A 115 7.40 2.14 12.75
CA GLN A 115 7.11 2.05 11.32
C GLN A 115 5.64 1.78 11.03
#